data_AF-A0A0F9I6P7-F1
#
_entry.id   AF-A0A0F9I6P7-F1
#
_cell.length_a   1.000
_cell.length_b   1.000
_cell.length_c   1.000
_cell.angle_alpha   90.00
_cell.angle_beta   90.00
_cell.angle_gamma   90.00
#
_symmetry.space_group_name_H-M   'P 1'
#
loop_
_entity.id
_entity.type
_entity.pdbx_description
1 polymer ?
#
loop_
_entity_poly.entity_id
_entity_poly.type
_entity_poly.pdbx_seq_one_letter_code
_entity_poly.pdbx_strand_id
1 'polypeptide(L)'
;MLDELIRVRGIGPTAAERLLNADIKSIEDIANSKTEELAWIKGIGMISAKQIIQNANELINLEKGIQQVLNSIKVSFSKSCPKCGADMVDRFIILSPTKRINTRQCSICKFYMPK
;
A
#
# COMPACT_ATOMS: atom_id res chain seq x y z
N MET A 1 13.99 -2.52 -3.46
CA MET A 1 14.65 -2.22 -4.77
C MET A 1 15.19 -0.78 -4.76
N LEU A 2 16.14 -0.39 -5.62
CA LEU A 2 16.73 0.97 -5.58
C LEU A 2 15.66 2.07 -5.62
N ASP A 3 14.71 1.95 -6.55
CA ASP A 3 13.60 2.90 -6.73
C ASP A 3 12.73 3.05 -5.49
N GLU A 4 12.63 2.00 -4.69
CA GLU A 4 11.82 1.96 -3.48
C GLU A 4 12.44 2.82 -2.38
N LEU A 5 13.75 2.71 -2.17
CA LEU A 5 14.48 3.47 -1.15
C LEU A 5 14.51 4.97 -1.47
N ILE A 6 14.57 5.32 -2.76
CA ILE A 6 14.56 6.72 -3.24
C ILE A 6 13.24 7.43 -2.90
N ARG A 7 12.15 6.69 -2.64
CA ARG A 7 10.86 7.28 -2.22
C ARG A 7 10.96 7.94 -0.85
N VAL A 8 11.90 7.52 -0.01
CA VAL A 8 12.09 8.12 1.32
C VAL A 8 12.80 9.46 1.15
N ARG A 9 12.15 10.53 1.62
CA ARG A 9 12.73 11.87 1.61
C ARG A 9 14.09 11.86 2.32
N GLY A 10 15.09 12.45 1.67
CA GLY A 10 16.47 12.49 2.19
C GLY A 10 17.36 11.36 1.67
N ILE A 11 16.83 10.44 0.87
CA ILE A 11 17.61 9.40 0.18
C ILE A 11 17.69 9.73 -1.31
N GLY A 12 18.90 10.05 -1.77
CA GLY A 12 19.21 10.15 -3.19
C GLY A 12 19.70 8.80 -3.76
N PRO A 13 19.87 8.69 -5.09
CA PRO A 13 20.28 7.44 -5.75
C PRO A 13 21.59 6.87 -5.19
N THR A 14 22.58 7.72 -4.94
CA THR A 14 23.87 7.29 -4.34
C THR A 14 23.73 6.79 -2.90
N ALA A 15 22.82 7.36 -2.12
CA ALA A 15 22.56 6.89 -0.76
C ALA A 15 21.78 5.56 -0.80
N ALA A 16 20.81 5.43 -1.72
CA ALA A 16 20.06 4.20 -1.94
C ALA A 16 20.96 3.03 -2.37
N GLU A 17 21.93 3.25 -3.25
CA GLU A 17 22.90 2.21 -3.64
C GLU A 17 23.73 1.74 -2.43
N ARG A 18 24.16 2.67 -1.58
CA ARG A 18 24.93 2.33 -0.37
C ARG A 18 24.11 1.57 0.66
N LEU A 19 22.83 1.91 0.79
CA LEU A 19 21.88 1.18 1.64
C LEU A 19 21.69 -0.25 1.12
N LEU A 20 21.51 -0.45 -0.18
CA LEU A 20 21.42 -1.79 -0.77
C LEU A 20 22.67 -2.62 -0.54
N ASN A 21 23.86 -2.00 -0.67
CA ASN A 21 25.13 -2.66 -0.38
C ASN A 21 25.31 -3.00 1.11
N ALA A 22 24.60 -2.30 1.99
CA ALA A 22 24.52 -2.58 3.43
C ALA A 22 23.37 -3.55 3.80
N ASP A 23 22.83 -4.27 2.81
CA ASP A 23 21.72 -5.23 2.93
C ASP A 23 20.35 -4.63 3.33
N ILE A 24 20.20 -3.30 3.23
CA ILE A 24 18.94 -2.60 3.46
C ILE A 24 18.20 -2.48 2.13
N LYS A 25 17.09 -3.19 1.98
CA LYS A 25 16.42 -3.39 0.68
C LYS A 25 15.06 -2.73 0.57
N SER A 26 14.41 -2.46 1.70
CA SER A 26 13.07 -1.87 1.75
C SER A 26 12.97 -0.66 2.68
N ILE A 27 11.83 0.04 2.61
CA ILE A 27 11.53 1.19 3.48
C ILE A 27 11.33 0.72 4.93
N GLU A 28 10.80 -0.48 5.12
CA GLU A 28 10.63 -1.11 6.44
C GLU A 28 11.98 -1.42 7.09
N ASP A 29 12.97 -1.87 6.32
CA ASP A 29 14.32 -2.10 6.82
C ASP A 29 14.90 -0.79 7.39
N ILE A 30 14.75 0.31 6.67
CA ILE A 30 15.17 1.65 7.13
C ILE A 30 14.43 2.03 8.41
N ALA A 31 13.11 1.89 8.43
CA ALA A 31 12.28 2.30 9.56
C ALA A 31 12.59 1.53 10.85
N ASN A 32 13.01 0.26 10.72
CA ASN A 32 13.36 -0.63 11.83
C ASN A 32 14.86 -0.60 12.21
N SER A 33 15.71 0.00 11.37
CA SER A 33 17.15 0.10 11.63
C SER A 33 17.45 1.04 12.80
N LYS A 34 18.58 0.80 13.49
CA LYS A 34 19.07 1.74 14.48
C LYS A 34 19.74 2.94 13.82
N THR A 35 19.73 4.08 14.51
CA THR A 35 20.33 5.31 13.99
C THR A 35 21.83 5.14 13.77
N GLU A 36 22.48 4.42 14.68
CA GLU A 36 23.92 4.14 14.63
C GLU A 36 24.28 3.25 13.43
N GLU A 37 23.47 2.23 13.16
CA GLU A 37 23.68 1.31 12.03
C GLU A 37 23.63 2.04 10.69
N LEU A 38 22.64 2.93 10.52
CA LEU A 38 22.54 3.76 9.30
C LEU A 38 23.66 4.80 9.21
N ALA A 39 24.09 5.38 10.33
CA ALA A 39 25.14 6.39 10.37
C ALA A 39 26.55 5.81 10.09
N TRP A 40 26.72 4.50 10.20
CA TRP A 40 27.96 3.82 9.80
C TRP A 40 28.11 3.73 8.27
N ILE A 41 27.01 3.91 7.53
CA ILE A 41 27.04 3.88 6.07
C ILE A 41 27.68 5.18 5.57
N LYS A 42 28.70 5.03 4.73
CA LYS A 42 29.45 6.16 4.18
C LYS A 42 28.51 7.21 3.58
N GLY A 43 28.61 8.45 4.06
CA GLY A 43 27.82 9.58 3.58
C GLY A 43 26.45 9.75 4.24
N ILE A 44 26.11 8.93 5.24
CA ILE A 44 24.95 9.13 6.12
C ILE A 44 25.49 9.50 7.50
N GLY A 45 25.21 10.72 7.98
CA GLY A 45 25.56 11.13 9.35
C GLY A 45 24.45 10.80 10.35
N MET A 46 24.75 10.89 11.65
CA MET A 46 23.77 10.63 12.74
C MET A 46 22.46 11.42 12.59
N ILE A 47 22.56 12.69 12.20
CA ILE A 47 21.39 13.56 12.01
C ILE A 47 20.57 13.08 10.82
N SER A 48 21.22 12.79 9.70
CA SER A 48 20.58 12.29 8.48
C SER A 48 19.94 10.93 8.70
N ALA A 49 20.62 10.02 9.41
CA ALA A 49 20.09 8.71 9.78
C ALA A 49 18.77 8.84 10.54
N LYS A 50 18.74 9.68 11.59
CA LYS A 50 17.53 9.91 12.38
C LYS A 50 16.38 10.48 11.53
N GLN A 51 16.68 11.44 10.66
CA GLN A 51 15.69 12.02 9.75
C GLN A 51 15.15 11.00 8.74
N ILE A 52 16.03 10.18 8.16
CA ILE A 52 15.65 9.17 7.18
C ILE A 52 14.75 8.10 7.83
N ILE A 53 15.05 7.64 9.05
CA ILE A 53 14.20 6.73 9.82
C ILE A 53 12.82 7.34 10.06
N GLN A 54 12.78 8.61 10.48
CA GLN A 54 11.52 9.31 10.71
C GLN A 54 10.70 9.40 9.41
N ASN A 55 11.33 9.83 8.31
CA ASN A 55 10.67 9.96 7.01
C ASN A 55 10.16 8.60 6.49
N ALA A 56 10.91 7.51 6.71
CA ALA A 56 10.49 6.16 6.36
C ALA A 56 9.24 5.75 7.15
N ASN A 57 9.22 6.00 8.46
CA ASN A 57 8.06 5.73 9.32
C ASN A 57 6.83 6.55 8.91
N GLU A 58 6.99 7.83 8.59
CA GLU A 58 5.91 8.69 8.09
C GLU A 58 5.33 8.14 6.78
N LEU A 59 6.19 7.74 5.84
CA LEU A 59 5.76 7.18 4.55
C LEU A 59 4.97 5.88 4.74
N ILE A 60 5.47 4.95 5.57
CA ILE A 60 4.78 3.69 5.88
C ILE A 60 3.40 3.96 6.50
N ASN A 61 3.31 4.94 7.41
CA ASN A 61 2.04 5.28 8.05
C ASN A 61 1.04 5.88 7.06
N LEU A 62 1.49 6.74 6.15
CA LEU A 62 0.66 7.28 5.08
C LEU A 62 0.12 6.18 4.17
N GLU A 63 0.98 5.26 3.73
CA GLU A 63 0.58 4.13 2.88
C GLU A 63 -0.43 3.22 3.58
N LYS A 64 -0.20 2.90 4.86
CA LYS A 64 -1.16 2.12 5.67
C LYS A 64 -2.49 2.84 5.81
N GLY A 65 -2.48 4.14 6.06
CA GLY A 65 -3.70 4.95 6.16
C GLY A 65 -4.52 4.93 4.86
N ILE A 66 -3.85 5.10 3.71
CA ILE A 66 -4.50 5.00 2.39
C ILE A 66 -5.11 3.61 2.20
N GLN A 67 -4.35 2.55 2.51
CA GLN A 67 -4.85 1.17 2.35
C GLN A 67 -6.07 0.89 3.24
N GLN A 68 -6.08 1.40 4.47
CA GLN A 68 -7.23 1.28 5.39
C GLN A 68 -8.47 1.98 4.84
N VAL A 69 -8.31 3.20 4.28
CA VAL A 69 -9.40 3.94 3.64
C VAL A 69 -9.93 3.18 2.43
N LEU A 70 -9.06 2.69 1.55
CA LEU A 70 -9.44 1.91 0.37
C LEU A 70 -10.18 0.63 0.74
N ASN A 71 -9.70 -0.08 1.77
CA ASN A 71 -10.36 -1.28 2.29
C ASN A 71 -11.76 -0.94 2.82
N SER A 72 -11.90 0.15 3.55
CA SER A 72 -13.20 0.62 4.10
C SER A 72 -14.18 0.97 2.97
N ILE A 73 -13.70 1.65 1.93
CA ILE A 73 -14.50 1.98 0.74
C ILE A 73 -14.96 0.70 0.03
N LYS A 74 -14.06 -0.27 -0.18
CA LYS A 74 -14.39 -1.57 -0.80
C LYS A 74 -15.48 -2.31 -0.02
N VAL A 75 -15.41 -2.28 1.31
CA VAL A 75 -16.44 -2.89 2.18
C VAL A 75 -17.77 -2.14 2.06
N SER A 76 -17.74 -0.81 2.02
CA SER A 76 -18.95 0.00 1.83
C SER A 76 -19.63 -0.34 0.50
N PHE A 77 -18.88 -0.33 -0.60
CA PHE A 77 -19.37 -0.67 -1.94
C PHE A 77 -19.84 -2.11 -2.11
N SER A 78 -19.37 -3.00 -1.23
CA SER A 78 -19.85 -4.37 -1.16
C SER A 78 -21.29 -4.46 -0.61
N LYS A 79 -21.71 -3.46 0.19
CA LYS A 79 -23.03 -3.38 0.82
C LYS A 79 -23.96 -2.44 0.05
N SER A 80 -23.46 -1.28 -0.37
CA SER A 80 -24.19 -0.26 -1.11
C SER A 80 -23.65 -0.07 -2.53
N CYS A 81 -24.54 0.16 -3.48
CA CYS A 81 -24.19 0.24 -4.89
C CYS A 81 -23.34 1.49 -5.17
N PRO A 82 -22.14 1.35 -5.79
CA PRO A 82 -21.30 2.49 -6.16
C PRO A 82 -21.95 3.47 -7.13
N LYS A 83 -22.95 3.01 -7.91
CA LYS A 83 -23.61 3.80 -8.95
C LYS A 83 -24.83 4.58 -8.43
N CYS A 84 -25.60 4.01 -7.50
CA CYS A 84 -26.87 4.61 -7.07
C CYS A 84 -27.16 4.52 -5.56
N GLY A 85 -26.23 4.02 -4.75
CA GLY A 85 -26.34 3.95 -3.28
C GLY A 85 -27.25 2.85 -2.71
N ALA A 86 -28.05 2.17 -3.53
CA ALA A 86 -28.97 1.14 -3.07
C ALA A 86 -28.29 -0.18 -2.69
N ASP A 87 -28.96 -1.05 -1.93
CA ASP A 87 -28.37 -2.29 -1.44
C ASP A 87 -27.89 -3.25 -2.54
N MET A 88 -26.78 -3.93 -2.25
CA MET A 88 -26.19 -4.96 -3.08
C MET A 88 -26.59 -6.35 -2.56
N VAL A 89 -27.06 -7.21 -3.46
CA VAL A 89 -27.48 -8.60 -3.15
C VAL A 89 -26.68 -9.61 -3.94
N ASP A 90 -26.46 -10.79 -3.38
CA ASP A 90 -25.75 -11.87 -4.07
C ASP A 90 -26.60 -12.48 -5.20
N ARG A 91 -25.98 -12.59 -6.38
CA ARG A 91 -26.60 -13.12 -7.60
C ARG A 91 -25.61 -13.94 -8.41
N PHE A 92 -26.10 -14.99 -9.05
CA PHE A 92 -25.33 -15.77 -10.02
C PHE A 92 -25.60 -15.29 -11.44
N ILE A 93 -24.55 -14.97 -12.19
CA ILE A 93 -24.60 -14.81 -13.64
C ILE A 93 -24.34 -16.18 -14.26
N ILE A 94 -25.31 -16.68 -15.03
CA ILE A 94 -25.20 -17.94 -15.75
C ILE A 94 -24.49 -17.65 -17.08
N LEU A 95 -23.32 -18.25 -17.28
CA LEU A 95 -22.58 -18.16 -18.55
C LEU A 95 -22.77 -19.41 -19.40
N SER A 96 -22.87 -20.58 -18.76
CA SER A 96 -23.16 -21.86 -19.41
C SER A 96 -23.85 -22.82 -18.42
N PRO A 97 -24.34 -24.00 -18.87
CA PRO A 97 -24.95 -24.99 -17.97
C PRO A 97 -24.05 -25.38 -16.78
N THR A 98 -22.73 -25.39 -16.99
CA THR A 98 -21.73 -25.75 -15.99
C THR A 98 -21.02 -24.56 -15.36
N LYS A 99 -21.15 -23.34 -15.93
CA LYS A 99 -20.40 -22.16 -15.49
C LYS A 99 -21.33 -21.05 -15.01
N ARG A 100 -21.19 -20.72 -13.73
CA ARG A 100 -21.89 -19.61 -13.06
C ARG A 100 -20.88 -18.75 -12.31
N ILE A 101 -21.04 -17.43 -12.35
CA ILE A 101 -20.20 -16.48 -11.60
C ILE A 101 -21.03 -15.87 -10.48
N ASN A 102 -20.53 -15.95 -9.25
CA ASN A 102 -21.12 -15.27 -8.10
C ASN A 102 -20.73 -13.79 -8.14
N THR A 103 -21.72 -12.91 -8.08
CA THR A 103 -21.55 -11.46 -8.15
C THR A 103 -22.44 -10.77 -7.13
N ARG A 104 -22.11 -9.54 -6.77
CA ARG A 104 -23.04 -8.66 -6.05
C ARG A 104 -23.77 -7.78 -7.06
N GLN A 105 -25.09 -7.83 -7.07
CA GLN A 105 -25.92 -7.02 -7.95
C GLN A 105 -26.71 -5.99 -7.15
N CYS A 106 -26.74 -4.75 -7.62
CA CYS A 106 -27.61 -3.72 -7.05
C CYS A 106 -29.09 -4.09 -7.22
N SER A 107 -29.87 -3.94 -6.15
CA SER A 107 -31.31 -4.18 -6.14
C SER A 107 -32.08 -3.28 -7.11
N ILE A 108 -31.64 -2.03 -7.28
CA ILE A 108 -32.31 -1.00 -8.10
C ILE A 108 -31.73 -0.95 -9.52
N CYS A 109 -30.52 -0.42 -9.69
CA CYS A 109 -29.98 -0.12 -11.03
C CYS A 109 -29.34 -1.31 -11.76
N LYS A 110 -29.41 -2.51 -11.16
CA LYS A 110 -28.87 -3.78 -11.69
C LYS A 110 -27.38 -3.76 -12.01
N PHE A 111 -26.62 -2.79 -11.49
CA PHE A 111 -25.16 -2.78 -11.54
C PHE A 111 -24.58 -4.05 -10.93
N TYR A 112 -23.61 -4.66 -11.59
CA TYR A 112 -22.92 -5.86 -11.13
C TYR A 112 -21.51 -5.52 -10.66
N MET A 113 -21.15 -6.04 -9.49
CA MET A 113 -19.82 -5.94 -8.91
C MET A 113 -19.25 -7.35 -8.71
N PRO A 114 -18.07 -7.65 -9.26
CA PRO A 114 -17.34 -8.88 -8.96
C PRO A 114 -17.05 -9.00 -7.46
N LYS A 115 -17.04 -10.23 -6.95
CA LYS A 115 -16.58 -10.52 -5.59
C LYS A 115 -15.06 -10.57 -5.53
#